data_AF-A0A970H2F1-F1
#
_entry.id   AF-A0A970H2F1-F1
#
_cell.length_a   1.000
_cell.length_b   1.000
_cell.length_c   1.000
_cell.angle_alpha   90.00
_cell.angle_beta   90.00
_cell.angle_gamma   90.00
#
_symmetry.space_group_name_H-M   'P 1'
#
loop_
_entity.id
_entity.type
_entity.pdbx_description
1 polymer ?
#
loop_
_entity_poly.entity_id
_entity_poly.type
_entity_poly.pdbx_seq_one_letter_code
_entity_poly.pdbx_strand_id
1 'polypeptide(L)'
;FVIVFGLGAFAYFDPYTYVSLDVNPSVEFTVNRFDRVIKVRVINGENEQVLDKTAFREINHKRIDAAIKKTIMEVKESGYLSEESKVVIATSNPNKNKAQSLADRLEEVVEKEDKEVAVETVCVDKSKLNDAREYGITPGKLTLIEKLSDALGSEEFDIKEWTKKSVKEIVNATNEAKKDNKEKLNKPGGDPKDAEKPEEEKEEVKEEKKDRKDANKEEKKQEKEEEKKQEKEEKERERQQEKEEKERQKQEEKEEKEKQKREEKEEKERQKQEEKEEKERQKQEEKEKKEERKRENKEEIKEKILKKAKGKNKEIK
;
A
#
# COMPACT_ATOMS: atom_id res chain seq x y z
N PHE A 1 30.60 4.44 -10.88
CA PHE A 1 29.90 3.81 -9.74
C PHE A 1 28.97 4.82 -9.04
N VAL A 2 29.44 6.00 -8.61
CA VAL A 2 28.60 7.02 -7.91
C VAL A 2 27.36 7.50 -8.71
N ILE A 3 27.47 7.65 -10.03
CA ILE A 3 26.35 8.12 -10.88
C ILE A 3 25.20 7.09 -10.97
N VAL A 4 25.51 5.80 -10.99
CA VAL A 4 24.50 4.71 -11.07
C VAL A 4 23.74 4.58 -9.75
N PHE A 5 24.44 4.71 -8.61
CA PHE A 5 23.81 4.74 -7.28
C PHE A 5 22.93 5.99 -7.08
N GLY A 6 23.34 7.15 -7.61
CA GLY A 6 22.55 8.38 -7.54
C GLY A 6 21.24 8.32 -8.33
N LEU A 7 21.27 7.79 -9.56
CA LEU A 7 20.07 7.64 -10.40
C LEU A 7 19.09 6.59 -9.86
N GLY A 8 19.61 5.48 -9.33
CA GLY A 8 18.78 4.44 -8.70
C GLY A 8 18.07 4.93 -7.45
N ALA A 9 18.75 5.70 -6.60
CA ALA A 9 18.14 6.33 -5.43
C ALA A 9 17.07 7.36 -5.83
N PHE A 10 17.33 8.20 -6.84
CA PHE A 10 16.36 9.18 -7.32
C PHE A 10 15.07 8.53 -7.81
N ALA A 11 15.15 7.51 -8.67
CA ALA A 11 13.97 6.80 -9.17
C ALA A 11 13.19 6.06 -8.08
N TYR A 12 13.85 5.67 -6.98
CA TYR A 12 13.21 5.00 -5.86
C TYR A 12 12.39 5.96 -4.99
N PHE A 13 12.86 7.19 -4.77
CA PHE A 13 12.16 8.18 -3.94
C PHE A 13 11.23 9.09 -4.74
N ASP A 14 11.18 8.98 -6.07
CA ASP A 14 10.30 9.75 -6.93
C ASP A 14 8.84 9.27 -6.86
N PRO A 15 7.88 10.14 -6.47
CA PRO A 15 6.45 9.84 -6.50
C PRO A 15 5.97 9.51 -7.92
N TYR A 16 5.25 8.40 -8.07
CA TYR A 16 4.72 7.98 -9.37
C TYR A 16 3.22 7.70 -9.37
N THR A 17 2.74 6.99 -8.35
CA THR A 17 1.33 6.64 -8.18
C THR A 17 0.83 7.14 -6.84
N TYR A 18 -0.41 7.57 -6.80
CA TYR A 18 -1.10 7.88 -5.54
C TYR A 18 -2.28 6.94 -5.37
N VAL A 19 -2.46 6.46 -4.15
CA VAL A 19 -3.56 5.57 -3.78
C VAL A 19 -4.21 6.13 -2.52
N SER A 20 -5.53 6.29 -2.50
CA SER A 20 -6.26 6.50 -1.25
C SER A 20 -7.12 5.29 -0.92
N LEU A 21 -7.14 4.95 0.37
CA LEU A 21 -8.06 4.02 0.97
C LEU A 21 -9.00 4.82 1.86
N ASP A 22 -10.19 5.06 1.34
CA ASP A 22 -11.21 5.89 1.93
C ASP A 22 -12.15 5.01 2.75
N VAL A 23 -11.71 4.83 3.98
CA VAL A 23 -12.50 4.34 5.11
C VAL A 23 -12.68 5.49 6.10
N ASN A 24 -13.17 5.18 7.30
CA ASN A 24 -13.28 6.15 8.39
C ASN A 24 -12.27 5.78 9.48
N PRO A 25 -11.06 6.35 9.54
CA PRO A 25 -10.52 7.48 8.78
C PRO A 25 -9.85 7.06 7.45
N SER A 26 -9.57 8.03 6.57
CA SER A 26 -8.99 7.78 5.25
C SER A 26 -7.46 7.73 5.30
N VAL A 27 -6.83 6.92 4.45
CA VAL A 27 -5.36 6.79 4.38
C VAL A 27 -4.88 6.94 2.94
N GLU A 28 -3.93 7.84 2.70
CA GLU A 28 -3.34 8.10 1.38
C GLU A 28 -1.88 7.64 1.33
N PHE A 29 -1.53 6.95 0.26
CA PHE A 29 -0.22 6.39 -0.04
C PHE A 29 0.36 7.08 -1.25
N THR A 30 1.62 7.52 -1.13
CA THR A 30 2.45 7.86 -2.28
C THR A 30 3.35 6.67 -2.58
N VAL A 31 3.32 6.23 -3.83
CA VAL A 31 3.95 5.00 -4.29
C VAL A 31 4.91 5.33 -5.43
N ASN A 32 6.10 4.74 -5.40
CA ASN A 32 7.09 4.92 -6.47
C ASN A 32 6.80 4.00 -7.67
N ARG A 33 7.67 4.05 -8.68
CA ARG A 33 7.57 3.23 -9.91
C ARG A 33 7.68 1.72 -9.70
N PHE A 34 8.06 1.28 -8.50
CA PHE A 34 8.22 -0.13 -8.14
C PHE A 34 7.07 -0.63 -7.26
N ASP A 35 5.93 0.07 -7.26
CA ASP A 35 4.78 -0.21 -6.39
C ASP A 35 5.12 -0.18 -4.90
N ARG A 36 6.19 0.51 -4.49
CA ARG A 36 6.59 0.64 -3.08
C ARG A 36 6.12 1.94 -2.50
N VAL A 37 5.57 1.87 -1.30
CA VAL A 37 5.13 3.03 -0.53
C VAL A 37 6.36 3.83 -0.11
N ILE A 38 6.37 5.12 -0.43
CA ILE A 38 7.41 6.07 -0.01
C ILE A 38 6.89 7.13 0.96
N LYS A 39 5.56 7.28 1.06
CA LYS A 39 4.90 8.16 2.01
C LYS A 39 3.50 7.65 2.33
N VAL A 40 3.10 7.78 3.59
CA VAL A 40 1.74 7.52 4.08
C VAL A 40 1.22 8.78 4.76
N ARG A 41 -0.04 9.14 4.50
CA ARG A 41 -0.76 10.22 5.19
C ARG A 41 -2.10 9.69 5.67
N VAL A 42 -2.33 9.75 6.97
CA VAL A 42 -3.65 9.50 7.55
C VAL A 42 -4.43 10.82 7.53
N ILE A 43 -5.62 10.80 6.94
CA ILE A 43 -6.53 11.93 6.81
C ILE A 43 -7.78 11.58 7.62
N ASN A 44 -7.83 12.10 8.84
CA ASN A 44 -8.94 11.84 9.78
C ASN A 44 -10.12 12.78 9.52
N GLY A 45 -11.35 12.26 9.67
CA GLY A 45 -12.54 13.08 9.92
C GLY A 45 -12.60 13.54 11.39
N GLU A 46 -13.61 14.33 11.77
CA GLU A 46 -13.70 14.97 13.11
C GLU A 46 -13.83 14.02 14.31
N ASN A 47 -13.98 12.70 14.11
CA ASN A 47 -14.12 11.76 15.21
C ASN A 47 -12.74 11.51 15.87
N GLU A 48 -12.60 11.84 17.16
CA GLU A 48 -11.37 11.90 17.97
C GLU A 48 -10.56 10.60 18.10
N GLN A 49 -10.95 9.52 17.44
CA GLN A 49 -10.14 8.32 17.36
C GLN A 49 -9.18 8.46 16.17
N VAL A 50 -7.89 8.49 16.49
CA VAL A 50 -6.80 8.63 15.53
C VAL A 50 -6.22 7.24 15.32
N LEU A 51 -6.19 6.75 14.07
CA LEU A 51 -5.39 5.58 13.75
C LEU A 51 -3.94 5.83 14.22
N ASP A 52 -3.37 4.87 14.94
CA ASP A 52 -2.01 5.03 15.48
C ASP A 52 -1.02 5.23 14.31
N LYS A 53 -0.50 6.44 14.18
CA LYS A 53 0.47 6.80 13.13
C LYS A 53 1.74 5.92 13.21
N THR A 54 2.04 5.33 14.37
CA THR A 54 3.18 4.43 14.52
C THR A 54 2.94 3.07 13.88
N ALA A 55 1.70 2.59 13.78
CA ALA A 55 1.34 1.37 13.06
C ALA A 55 1.76 1.42 11.57
N PHE A 56 1.76 2.64 10.99
CA PHE A 56 2.11 2.91 9.60
C PHE A 56 3.61 3.11 9.34
N ARG A 57 4.47 3.20 10.37
CA ARG A 57 5.93 3.31 10.17
C ARG A 57 6.50 2.13 9.42
N GLU A 58 5.98 0.94 9.68
CA GLU A 58 6.41 -0.29 9.04
C GLU A 58 5.88 -0.45 7.61
N ILE A 59 5.03 0.44 7.13
CA ILE A 59 4.43 0.36 5.80
C ILE A 59 5.32 1.03 4.75
N ASN A 60 6.15 1.99 5.15
CA ASN A 60 7.14 2.57 4.26
C ASN A 60 8.04 1.49 3.65
N HIS A 61 8.34 1.63 2.38
CA HIS A 61 9.15 0.74 1.54
C HIS A 61 8.54 -0.63 1.23
N LYS A 62 7.38 -0.97 1.80
CA LYS A 62 6.62 -2.18 1.44
C LYS A 62 5.87 -1.97 0.13
N ARG A 63 5.51 -3.08 -0.53
CA ARG A 63 4.60 -3.04 -1.68
C ARG A 63 3.23 -2.50 -1.25
N ILE A 64 2.59 -1.75 -2.12
CA ILE A 64 1.26 -1.16 -1.87
C ILE A 64 0.21 -2.21 -1.49
N ASP A 65 0.28 -3.41 -2.04
CA ASP A 65 -0.62 -4.52 -1.71
C ASP A 65 -0.52 -4.91 -0.22
N ALA A 66 0.71 -5.06 0.28
CA ALA A 66 0.95 -5.37 1.69
C ALA A 66 0.60 -4.19 2.61
N ALA A 67 0.77 -2.97 2.12
CA ALA A 67 0.37 -1.74 2.81
C ALA A 67 -1.15 -1.67 3.01
N ILE A 68 -1.92 -1.91 1.94
CA ILE A 68 -3.38 -1.91 1.96
C ILE A 68 -3.90 -3.01 2.88
N LYS A 69 -3.38 -4.24 2.76
CA LYS A 69 -3.73 -5.34 3.67
C LYS A 69 -3.51 -4.96 5.14
N LYS A 70 -2.31 -4.44 5.49
CA LYS A 70 -2.03 -4.01 6.87
C LYS A 70 -2.97 -2.90 7.33
N THR A 71 -3.32 -1.97 6.44
CA THR A 71 -4.23 -0.87 6.77
C THR A 71 -5.64 -1.37 7.03
N ILE A 72 -6.17 -2.30 6.24
CA ILE A 72 -7.50 -2.90 6.47
C ILE A 72 -7.54 -3.63 7.82
N MET A 73 -6.50 -4.42 8.14
CA MET A 73 -6.41 -5.09 9.46
C MET A 73 -6.44 -4.07 10.60
N GLU A 74 -5.61 -3.02 10.54
CA GLU A 74 -5.55 -1.99 11.58
C GLU A 74 -6.89 -1.26 11.75
N VAL A 75 -7.53 -0.89 10.65
CA VAL A 75 -8.82 -0.20 10.65
C VAL A 75 -9.91 -1.11 11.23
N LYS A 76 -9.87 -2.41 10.92
CA LYS A 76 -10.79 -3.41 11.49
C LYS A 76 -10.57 -3.61 12.99
N GLU A 77 -9.32 -3.81 13.42
CA GLU A 77 -8.95 -3.97 14.84
C GLU A 77 -9.30 -2.74 15.67
N SER A 78 -9.19 -1.55 15.06
CA SER A 78 -9.59 -0.28 15.67
C SER A 78 -11.11 -0.05 15.69
N GLY A 79 -11.92 -0.98 15.15
CA GLY A 79 -13.39 -0.91 15.19
C GLY A 79 -14.04 0.02 14.16
N TYR A 80 -13.29 0.42 13.13
CA TYR A 80 -13.80 1.33 12.09
C TYR A 80 -14.46 0.63 10.90
N LEU A 81 -14.28 -0.69 10.77
CA LEU A 81 -14.95 -1.52 9.77
C LEU A 81 -16.02 -2.39 10.43
N SER A 82 -17.19 -2.42 9.81
CA SER A 82 -18.33 -3.27 10.09
C SER A 82 -18.88 -3.86 8.79
N GLU A 83 -19.81 -4.82 8.87
CA GLU A 83 -20.46 -5.45 7.69
C GLU A 83 -21.17 -4.45 6.76
N GLU A 84 -21.59 -3.29 7.28
CA GLU A 84 -22.21 -2.22 6.48
C GLU A 84 -21.20 -1.19 5.95
N SER A 85 -19.92 -1.38 6.26
CA SER A 85 -18.89 -0.42 5.88
C SER A 85 -18.58 -0.53 4.40
N LYS A 86 -18.37 0.64 3.80
CA LYS A 86 -17.95 0.76 2.41
C LYS A 86 -16.54 1.32 2.35
N VAL A 87 -15.68 0.64 1.61
CA VAL A 87 -14.32 1.07 1.32
C VAL A 87 -14.30 1.67 -0.07
N VAL A 88 -13.73 2.86 -0.22
CA VAL A 88 -13.43 3.41 -1.55
C VAL A 88 -11.93 3.42 -1.78
N ILE A 89 -11.48 2.85 -2.90
CA ILE A 89 -10.08 2.87 -3.31
C ILE A 89 -9.96 3.81 -4.50
N ALA A 90 -9.22 4.91 -4.34
CA ALA A 90 -8.91 5.79 -5.48
C ALA A 90 -7.45 5.65 -5.90
N THR A 91 -7.19 5.49 -7.20
CA THR A 91 -5.84 5.44 -7.76
C THR A 91 -5.60 6.59 -8.74
N SER A 92 -4.41 7.17 -8.70
CA SER A 92 -3.97 8.19 -9.64
C SER A 92 -2.59 7.84 -10.18
N ASN A 93 -2.52 7.58 -11.48
CA ASN A 93 -1.29 7.28 -12.21
C ASN A 93 -1.27 8.05 -13.54
N PRO A 94 -0.10 8.51 -14.02
CA PRO A 94 0.02 9.10 -15.36
C PRO A 94 -0.51 8.21 -16.49
N ASN A 95 -0.42 6.89 -16.34
CA ASN A 95 -0.99 5.91 -17.25
C ASN A 95 -2.29 5.35 -16.67
N LYS A 96 -3.41 5.63 -17.35
CA LYS A 96 -4.76 5.24 -16.92
C LYS A 96 -4.97 3.72 -16.82
N ASN A 97 -4.35 2.95 -17.71
CA ASN A 97 -4.44 1.49 -17.66
C ASN A 97 -3.73 0.95 -16.42
N LYS A 98 -2.57 1.52 -16.06
CA LYS A 98 -1.86 1.17 -14.82
C LYS A 98 -2.64 1.59 -13.58
N ALA A 99 -3.32 2.74 -13.59
CA ALA A 99 -4.23 3.13 -12.51
C ALA A 99 -5.35 2.08 -12.33
N GLN A 100 -6.02 1.70 -13.43
CA GLN A 100 -7.11 0.74 -13.39
C GLN A 100 -6.64 -0.65 -12.92
N SER A 101 -5.58 -1.19 -13.53
CA SER A 101 -5.04 -2.49 -13.13
C SER A 101 -4.57 -2.51 -11.68
N LEU A 102 -4.05 -1.39 -11.17
CA LEU A 102 -3.72 -1.28 -9.75
C LEU A 102 -4.98 -1.24 -8.89
N ALA A 103 -6.01 -0.49 -9.30
CA ALA A 103 -7.28 -0.42 -8.56
C ALA A 103 -7.92 -1.81 -8.44
N ASP A 104 -8.05 -2.54 -9.55
CA ASP A 104 -8.61 -3.90 -9.59
C ASP A 104 -7.81 -4.87 -8.70
N ARG A 105 -6.47 -4.77 -8.74
CA ARG A 105 -5.58 -5.58 -7.91
C ARG A 105 -5.76 -5.29 -6.42
N LEU A 106 -5.92 -4.02 -6.05
CA LEU A 106 -6.09 -3.62 -4.65
C LEU A 106 -7.49 -3.95 -4.14
N GLU A 107 -8.51 -3.88 -4.97
CA GLU A 107 -9.85 -4.38 -4.67
C GLU A 107 -9.82 -5.86 -4.28
N GLU A 108 -9.18 -6.71 -5.10
CA GLU A 108 -9.02 -8.13 -4.80
C GLU A 108 -8.26 -8.37 -3.47
N VAL A 109 -7.27 -7.53 -3.15
CA VAL A 109 -6.55 -7.60 -1.87
C VAL A 109 -7.48 -7.31 -0.69
N VAL A 110 -8.33 -6.30 -0.79
CA VAL A 110 -9.29 -5.95 0.27
C VAL A 110 -10.34 -7.04 0.42
N GLU A 111 -10.94 -7.52 -0.68
CA GLU A 111 -11.96 -8.57 -0.65
C GLU A 111 -11.43 -9.90 -0.10
N LYS A 112 -10.14 -10.22 -0.33
CA LYS A 112 -9.49 -11.40 0.26
C LYS A 112 -9.29 -11.26 1.77
N GLU A 113 -9.04 -10.05 2.25
CA GLU A 113 -8.82 -9.78 3.67
C GLU A 113 -10.15 -9.71 4.43
N ASP A 114 -11.17 -9.11 3.81
CA ASP A 114 -12.50 -8.98 4.39
C ASP A 114 -13.59 -9.06 3.32
N LYS A 115 -14.28 -10.20 3.25
CA LYS A 115 -15.35 -10.47 2.28
C LYS A 115 -16.66 -9.75 2.59
N GLU A 116 -16.81 -9.25 3.81
CA GLU A 116 -18.04 -8.60 4.26
C GLU A 116 -18.06 -7.11 3.90
N VAL A 117 -16.92 -6.59 3.43
CA VAL A 117 -16.76 -5.16 3.13
C VAL A 117 -17.02 -4.91 1.65
N ALA A 118 -17.94 -3.98 1.37
CA ALA A 118 -18.19 -3.53 0.01
C ALA A 118 -17.06 -2.59 -0.46
N VAL A 119 -16.39 -2.94 -1.55
CA VAL A 119 -15.32 -2.13 -2.15
C VAL A 119 -15.85 -1.40 -3.38
N GLU A 120 -15.43 -0.15 -3.55
CA GLU A 120 -15.63 0.62 -4.78
C GLU A 120 -14.30 1.21 -5.22
N THR A 121 -13.91 0.96 -6.47
CA THR A 121 -12.69 1.49 -7.06
C THR A 121 -12.95 2.70 -7.94
N VAL A 122 -12.02 3.66 -7.93
CA VAL A 122 -12.07 4.87 -8.76
C VAL A 122 -10.68 5.19 -9.29
N CYS A 123 -10.60 5.48 -10.59
CA CYS A 123 -9.39 6.04 -11.20
C CYS A 123 -9.54 7.54 -11.39
N VAL A 124 -8.58 8.32 -10.88
CA VAL A 124 -8.59 9.78 -10.95
C VAL A 124 -7.33 10.33 -11.61
N ASP A 125 -7.47 11.42 -12.36
CA ASP A 125 -6.32 12.10 -12.91
C ASP A 125 -5.59 12.96 -11.86
N LYS A 126 -4.48 13.55 -12.28
CA LYS A 126 -3.65 14.40 -11.43
C LYS A 126 -4.34 15.71 -11.04
N SER A 127 -5.26 16.21 -11.85
CA SER A 127 -6.01 17.44 -11.55
C SER A 127 -6.91 17.20 -10.34
N LYS A 128 -7.75 16.16 -10.40
CA LYS A 128 -8.65 15.78 -9.31
C LYS A 128 -7.90 15.43 -8.02
N LEU A 129 -6.74 14.79 -8.14
CA LEU A 129 -5.86 14.56 -6.99
C LEU A 129 -5.41 15.88 -6.32
N ASN A 130 -5.07 16.89 -7.11
CA ASN A 130 -4.67 18.20 -6.57
C ASN A 130 -5.87 18.93 -5.95
N ASP A 131 -7.02 18.92 -6.61
CA ASP A 131 -8.26 19.53 -6.11
C ASP A 131 -8.63 18.94 -4.74
N ALA A 132 -8.60 17.60 -4.61
CA ALA A 132 -8.87 16.93 -3.34
C ALA A 132 -7.92 17.38 -2.22
N ARG A 133 -6.64 17.59 -2.54
CA ARG A 133 -5.63 18.06 -1.59
C ARG A 133 -5.85 19.51 -1.16
N GLU A 134 -6.34 20.37 -2.05
CA GLU A 134 -6.72 21.74 -1.71
C GLU A 134 -7.88 21.77 -0.70
N TYR A 135 -8.83 20.85 -0.85
CA TYR A 135 -9.91 20.63 0.12
C TYR A 135 -9.48 19.87 1.38
N GLY A 136 -8.22 19.41 1.47
CA GLY A 136 -7.73 18.64 2.62
C GLY A 136 -8.30 17.22 2.72
N ILE A 137 -8.86 16.69 1.64
CA ILE A 137 -9.47 15.35 1.58
C ILE A 137 -8.73 14.46 0.58
N THR A 138 -9.14 13.19 0.52
CA THR A 138 -8.65 12.22 -0.45
C THR A 138 -9.42 12.30 -1.78
N PRO A 139 -8.82 11.82 -2.88
CA PRO A 139 -9.48 11.85 -4.19
C PRO A 139 -10.73 10.96 -4.28
N GLY A 140 -10.75 9.82 -3.58
CA GLY A 140 -11.94 8.98 -3.53
C GLY A 140 -13.07 9.67 -2.78
N LYS A 141 -12.78 10.31 -1.64
CA LYS A 141 -13.78 11.13 -0.93
C LYS A 141 -14.31 12.28 -1.78
N LEU A 142 -13.44 13.01 -2.49
CA LEU A 142 -13.89 14.07 -3.41
C LEU A 142 -14.83 13.50 -4.49
N THR A 143 -14.49 12.34 -5.06
CA THR A 143 -15.34 11.68 -6.06
C THR A 143 -16.72 11.32 -5.51
N LEU A 144 -16.81 10.91 -4.23
CA LEU A 144 -18.11 10.64 -3.60
C LEU A 144 -18.93 11.91 -3.42
N ILE A 145 -18.28 13.02 -3.03
CA ILE A 145 -18.93 14.33 -2.86
C ILE A 145 -19.45 14.85 -4.21
N GLU A 146 -18.68 14.71 -5.29
CA GLU A 146 -19.13 15.05 -6.64
C GLU A 146 -20.32 14.18 -7.07
N LYS A 147 -20.29 12.86 -6.82
CA LYS A 147 -21.43 11.96 -7.09
C LYS A 147 -22.70 12.37 -6.33
N LEU A 148 -22.55 12.89 -5.11
CA LEU A 148 -23.65 13.42 -4.33
C LEU A 148 -24.19 14.72 -4.95
N SER A 149 -23.28 15.64 -5.33
CA SER A 149 -23.64 16.88 -6.03
C SER A 149 -24.45 16.60 -7.28
N ASP A 150 -23.97 15.67 -8.11
CA ASP A 150 -24.65 15.23 -9.34
C ASP A 150 -26.03 14.62 -9.06
N ALA A 151 -26.18 13.87 -7.97
CA ALA A 151 -27.45 13.27 -7.58
C ALA A 151 -28.46 14.31 -7.07
N LEU A 152 -28.01 15.37 -6.40
CA LEU A 152 -28.88 16.43 -5.88
C LEU A 152 -29.28 17.43 -6.96
N GLY A 153 -28.43 17.67 -7.98
CA GLY A 153 -28.71 18.58 -9.08
C GLY A 153 -28.94 20.04 -8.66
N SER A 154 -28.45 20.43 -7.47
CA SER A 154 -28.62 21.78 -6.92
C SER A 154 -27.43 22.67 -7.30
N GLU A 155 -27.70 23.90 -7.74
CA GLU A 155 -26.67 24.92 -8.00
C GLU A 155 -26.01 25.44 -6.70
N GLU A 156 -26.57 25.15 -5.52
CA GLU A 156 -26.08 25.58 -4.21
C GLU A 156 -25.28 24.49 -3.45
N PHE A 157 -24.78 23.46 -4.14
CA PHE A 157 -24.02 22.41 -3.47
C PHE A 157 -22.65 22.91 -2.96
N ASP A 158 -22.51 23.07 -1.64
CA ASP A 158 -21.23 23.42 -1.02
C ASP A 158 -20.37 22.18 -0.74
N ILE A 159 -19.38 21.94 -1.61
CA ILE A 159 -18.37 20.88 -1.44
C ILE A 159 -17.72 20.96 -0.04
N LYS A 160 -17.46 22.16 0.49
CA LYS A 160 -16.74 22.33 1.76
C LYS A 160 -17.55 21.82 2.95
N GLU A 161 -18.86 21.91 2.92
CA GLU A 161 -19.71 21.35 3.97
C GLU A 161 -19.55 19.82 4.03
N TRP A 162 -19.55 19.18 2.86
CA TRP A 162 -19.43 17.72 2.73
C TRP A 162 -18.02 17.18 2.96
N THR A 163 -16.97 18.02 2.84
CA THR A 163 -15.59 17.62 3.18
C THR A 163 -15.45 17.18 4.63
N LYS A 164 -16.31 17.72 5.53
CA LYS A 164 -16.31 17.40 6.96
C LYS A 164 -17.11 16.13 7.30
N LYS A 165 -18.00 15.68 6.41
CA LYS A 165 -18.82 14.48 6.59
C LYS A 165 -18.01 13.21 6.38
N SER A 166 -18.45 12.11 7.00
CA SER A 166 -17.85 10.78 6.80
C SER A 166 -18.22 10.20 5.43
N VAL A 167 -17.43 9.23 4.95
CA VAL A 167 -17.72 8.47 3.73
C VAL A 167 -19.11 7.81 3.81
N LYS A 168 -19.47 7.24 4.97
CA LYS A 168 -20.78 6.61 5.20
C LYS A 168 -21.92 7.62 5.02
N GLU A 169 -21.80 8.82 5.59
CA GLU A 169 -22.81 9.88 5.44
C GLU A 169 -22.96 10.33 3.98
N ILE A 170 -21.85 10.55 3.27
CA ILE A 170 -21.87 10.96 1.85
C ILE A 170 -22.55 9.88 0.99
N VAL A 171 -22.21 8.62 1.20
CA VAL A 171 -22.80 7.49 0.45
C VAL A 171 -24.28 7.34 0.74
N ASN A 172 -24.69 7.44 2.01
CA ASN A 172 -26.10 7.35 2.39
C ASN A 172 -26.92 8.49 1.78
N ALA A 173 -26.45 9.74 1.89
CA ALA A 173 -27.10 10.90 1.27
C ALA A 173 -27.19 10.75 -0.26
N THR A 174 -26.15 10.19 -0.89
CA THR A 174 -26.16 9.95 -2.35
C THR A 174 -27.23 8.93 -2.73
N ASN A 175 -27.40 7.88 -1.94
CA ASN A 175 -28.41 6.86 -2.18
C ASN A 175 -29.83 7.39 -1.95
N GLU A 176 -30.04 8.23 -0.95
CA GLU A 176 -31.32 8.92 -0.70
C GLU A 176 -31.68 9.86 -1.85
N ALA A 177 -30.77 10.73 -2.28
CA ALA A 177 -30.97 11.63 -3.42
C ALA A 177 -31.32 10.86 -4.71
N LYS A 178 -30.68 9.71 -4.94
CA LYS A 178 -31.00 8.83 -6.07
C LYS A 178 -32.39 8.19 -5.97
N LYS A 179 -32.86 7.84 -4.77
CA LYS A 179 -34.22 7.31 -4.55
C LYS A 179 -35.26 8.38 -4.82
N ASP A 180 -35.07 9.59 -4.30
CA ASP A 180 -35.98 10.71 -4.50
C ASP A 180 -36.12 11.08 -5.98
N ASN A 181 -35.01 11.09 -6.73
CA ASN A 181 -35.05 11.31 -8.18
C ASN A 181 -35.77 10.17 -8.93
N LYS A 182 -35.61 8.92 -8.47
CA LYS A 182 -36.30 7.76 -9.06
C LYS A 182 -37.80 7.76 -8.75
N GLU A 183 -38.22 8.24 -7.58
CA GLU A 183 -39.64 8.43 -7.23
C GLU A 183 -40.28 9.60 -7.99
N LYS A 184 -39.54 10.69 -8.22
CA LYS A 184 -40.01 11.81 -9.07
C LYS A 184 -40.23 11.38 -10.54
N LEU A 185 -39.45 10.44 -11.04
CA LEU A 185 -39.61 9.84 -12.39
C LEU A 185 -40.73 8.79 -12.48
N ASN A 186 -41.18 8.23 -11.35
CA ASN A 186 -42.16 7.15 -11.30
C ASN A 186 -43.58 7.57 -10.85
N LYS A 187 -43.93 8.86 -10.88
CA LYS A 187 -45.33 9.27 -10.71
C LYS A 187 -46.17 8.84 -11.92
N PRO A 188 -47.23 8.01 -11.78
CA PRO A 188 -48.20 7.80 -12.83
C PRO A 188 -49.20 8.95 -12.82
N GLY A 189 -49.26 9.75 -13.89
CA GLY A 189 -50.25 10.82 -14.00
C GLY A 189 -49.97 11.80 -15.12
N GLY A 190 -50.40 11.41 -16.33
CA GLY A 190 -50.45 12.25 -17.53
C GLY A 190 -50.63 11.38 -18.77
N ASP A 191 -51.88 11.19 -19.19
CA ASP A 191 -52.31 10.34 -20.29
C ASP A 191 -51.44 10.41 -21.57
N PRO A 192 -51.04 9.28 -22.17
CA PRO A 192 -50.61 9.23 -23.55
C PRO A 192 -51.85 8.93 -24.42
N LYS A 193 -52.31 9.92 -25.17
CA LYS A 193 -53.10 9.64 -26.37
C LYS A 193 -52.46 10.26 -27.60
N ASP A 194 -52.23 9.34 -28.53
CA ASP A 194 -52.13 9.47 -29.96
C ASP A 194 -50.78 9.93 -30.52
N ALA A 195 -50.02 8.89 -30.86
CA ALA A 195 -49.00 8.94 -31.89
C ALA A 195 -49.66 9.11 -33.25
N GLU A 196 -49.27 10.15 -33.98
CA GLU A 196 -49.20 10.13 -35.44
C GLU A 196 -48.10 11.09 -35.94
N LYS A 197 -47.13 10.52 -36.65
CA LYS A 197 -46.27 11.13 -37.68
C LYS A 197 -46.36 10.16 -38.87
N PRO A 198 -46.21 10.56 -40.15
CA PRO A 198 -45.37 11.65 -40.68
C PRO A 198 -46.15 12.56 -41.68
N GLU A 199 -45.65 13.65 -42.27
CA GLU A 199 -44.54 13.77 -43.23
C GLU A 199 -44.46 15.23 -43.77
N GLU A 200 -43.29 15.59 -44.33
CA GLU A 200 -42.95 16.73 -45.22
C GLU A 200 -43.06 18.19 -44.72
N GLU A 201 -42.34 19.18 -45.26
CA GLU A 201 -40.94 19.47 -45.65
C GLU A 201 -40.98 20.93 -46.16
N LYS A 202 -39.91 21.71 -45.97
CA LYS A 202 -39.62 23.04 -46.57
C LYS A 202 -40.42 24.21 -45.96
N GLU A 203 -39.84 25.36 -45.61
CA GLU A 203 -38.84 26.15 -46.33
C GLU A 203 -38.20 27.20 -45.39
N GLU A 204 -36.97 27.63 -45.74
CA GLU A 204 -36.23 28.83 -45.27
C GLU A 204 -35.74 28.81 -43.79
N VAL A 205 -34.44 28.82 -43.48
CA VAL A 205 -33.48 29.88 -43.79
C VAL A 205 -32.08 29.29 -44.08
N LYS A 206 -31.55 29.62 -45.26
CA LYS A 206 -30.16 29.46 -45.66
C LYS A 206 -29.59 30.86 -45.85
N GLU A 207 -28.60 31.20 -45.02
CA GLU A 207 -27.56 32.24 -45.15
C GLU A 207 -27.21 32.57 -43.69
N GLU A 208 -26.26 31.91 -43.04
CA GLU A 208 -24.82 31.94 -43.27
C GLU A 208 -24.20 30.68 -42.64
N LYS A 209 -23.23 30.04 -43.32
CA LYS A 209 -22.17 29.13 -42.81
C LYS A 209 -21.70 28.19 -43.93
N LYS A 210 -21.05 28.78 -44.93
CA LYS A 210 -20.11 28.08 -45.80
C LYS A 210 -18.81 28.87 -45.71
N ASP A 211 -17.87 28.35 -44.92
CA ASP A 211 -16.40 28.56 -45.01
C ASP A 211 -15.62 28.02 -43.78
N ARG A 212 -16.10 26.95 -43.12
CA ARG A 212 -15.34 26.24 -42.07
C ARG A 212 -15.56 24.72 -42.09
N LYS A 213 -15.38 24.07 -43.24
CA LYS A 213 -15.44 22.59 -43.30
C LYS A 213 -14.25 21.86 -43.92
N ASP A 214 -13.24 22.56 -44.43
CA ASP A 214 -12.06 21.89 -45.01
C ASP A 214 -10.77 22.00 -44.20
N ALA A 215 -10.70 22.81 -43.13
CA ALA A 215 -9.52 22.85 -42.23
C ALA A 215 -9.55 21.76 -41.12
N ASN A 216 -10.72 21.24 -40.75
CA ASN A 216 -10.90 20.36 -39.58
C ASN A 216 -10.76 18.85 -39.90
N LYS A 217 -10.37 18.49 -41.13
CA LYS A 217 -10.23 17.09 -41.56
C LYS A 217 -8.76 16.65 -41.68
N GLU A 218 -7.85 17.59 -41.88
CA GLU A 218 -6.40 17.34 -41.91
C GLU A 218 -5.77 17.37 -40.50
N GLU A 219 -6.15 18.31 -39.63
CA GLU A 219 -5.71 18.32 -38.21
C GLU A 219 -6.11 17.03 -37.49
N LYS A 220 -7.36 16.58 -37.67
CA LYS A 220 -7.87 15.33 -37.08
C LYS A 220 -7.21 14.06 -37.61
N LYS A 221 -6.54 14.14 -38.76
CA LYS A 221 -5.79 13.01 -39.36
C LYS A 221 -4.35 13.00 -38.87
N GLN A 222 -3.74 14.17 -38.68
CA GLN A 222 -2.41 14.32 -38.07
C GLN A 222 -2.42 13.94 -36.58
N GLU A 223 -3.41 14.37 -35.80
CA GLU A 223 -3.54 13.96 -34.38
C GLU A 223 -3.67 12.43 -34.23
N LYS A 224 -4.45 11.76 -35.09
CA LYS A 224 -4.60 10.30 -35.08
C LYS A 224 -3.33 9.54 -35.50
N GLU A 225 -2.48 10.13 -36.33
CA GLU A 225 -1.21 9.53 -36.71
C GLU A 225 -0.15 9.73 -35.62
N GLU A 226 -0.14 10.87 -34.94
CA GLU A 226 0.72 11.12 -33.78
C GLU A 226 0.34 10.24 -32.58
N GLU A 227 -0.94 10.07 -32.27
CA GLU A 227 -1.42 9.14 -31.22
C GLU A 227 -0.94 7.71 -31.49
N LYS A 228 -1.09 7.22 -32.72
CA LYS A 228 -0.63 5.88 -33.10
C LYS A 228 0.89 5.70 -33.00
N LYS A 229 1.65 6.76 -33.27
CA LYS A 229 3.11 6.73 -33.18
C LYS A 229 3.55 6.72 -31.71
N GLN A 230 2.92 7.53 -30.87
CA GLN A 230 3.17 7.54 -29.42
C GLN A 230 2.79 6.21 -28.77
N GLU A 231 1.66 5.61 -29.13
CA GLU A 231 1.23 4.31 -28.61
C GLU A 231 2.21 3.18 -28.99
N LYS A 232 2.80 3.25 -30.19
CA LYS A 232 3.80 2.27 -30.65
C LYS A 232 5.14 2.42 -29.93
N GLU A 233 5.61 3.65 -29.72
CA GLU A 233 6.82 3.93 -28.94
C GLU A 233 6.65 3.55 -27.46
N GLU A 234 5.46 3.77 -26.88
CA GLU A 234 5.14 3.36 -25.51
C GLU A 234 5.13 1.83 -25.37
N LYS A 235 4.49 1.10 -26.29
CA LYS A 235 4.49 -0.37 -26.31
C LYS A 235 5.90 -0.96 -26.45
N GLU A 236 6.79 -0.31 -27.20
CA GLU A 236 8.18 -0.75 -27.35
C GLU A 236 8.98 -0.50 -26.08
N ARG A 237 8.79 0.65 -25.43
CA ARG A 237 9.39 0.96 -24.10
C ARG A 237 8.88 0.02 -23.00
N GLU A 238 7.59 -0.32 -22.99
CA GLU A 238 7.03 -1.27 -22.02
C GLU A 238 7.63 -2.67 -22.18
N ARG A 239 7.76 -3.16 -23.42
CA ARG A 239 8.43 -4.45 -23.69
C ARG A 239 9.88 -4.46 -23.23
N GLN A 240 10.57 -3.33 -23.34
CA GLN A 240 11.96 -3.20 -22.90
C GLN A 240 12.05 -3.16 -21.37
N GLN A 241 11.15 -2.43 -20.71
CA GLN A 241 11.04 -2.41 -19.24
C GLN A 241 10.66 -3.77 -18.66
N GLU A 242 9.75 -4.51 -19.28
CA GLU A 242 9.36 -5.85 -18.82
C GLU A 242 10.52 -6.86 -18.92
N LYS A 243 11.37 -6.73 -19.96
CA LYS A 243 12.60 -7.53 -20.09
C LYS A 243 13.62 -7.19 -19.01
N GLU A 244 13.85 -5.90 -18.77
CA GLU A 244 14.77 -5.43 -17.72
C GLU A 244 14.29 -5.84 -16.32
N GLU A 245 12.98 -5.79 -16.06
CA GLU A 245 12.40 -6.23 -14.79
C GLU A 245 12.57 -7.75 -14.59
N LYS A 246 12.33 -8.55 -15.64
CA LYS A 246 12.56 -10.00 -15.60
C LYS A 246 14.03 -10.36 -15.37
N GLU A 247 14.96 -9.63 -15.97
CA GLU A 247 16.40 -9.83 -15.72
C GLU A 247 16.78 -9.45 -14.30
N ARG A 248 16.23 -8.34 -13.80
CA ARG A 248 16.49 -7.86 -12.45
C ARG A 248 15.92 -8.80 -11.38
N GLN A 249 14.70 -9.33 -11.57
CA GLN A 249 14.11 -10.33 -10.67
C GLN A 249 14.97 -11.60 -10.61
N LYS A 250 15.50 -12.07 -11.75
CA LYS A 250 16.43 -13.21 -11.78
C LYS A 250 17.73 -12.93 -11.05
N GLN A 251 18.24 -11.70 -11.13
CA GLN A 251 19.45 -11.30 -10.43
C GLN A 251 19.22 -11.21 -8.92
N GLU A 252 18.12 -10.61 -8.48
CA GLU A 252 17.73 -10.51 -7.07
C GLU A 252 17.54 -11.91 -6.45
N GLU A 253 16.88 -12.85 -7.16
CA GLU A 253 16.73 -14.24 -6.70
C GLU A 253 18.08 -14.97 -6.57
N LYS A 254 19.02 -14.69 -7.48
CA LYS A 254 20.37 -15.27 -7.42
C LYS A 254 21.18 -14.71 -6.24
N GLU A 255 21.11 -13.40 -6.02
CA GLU A 255 21.78 -12.74 -4.88
C GLU A 255 21.21 -13.22 -3.54
N GLU A 256 19.90 -13.42 -3.44
CA GLU A 256 19.26 -13.97 -2.24
C GLU A 256 19.71 -15.41 -1.96
N LYS A 257 19.78 -16.26 -3.00
CA LYS A 257 20.31 -17.63 -2.87
C LYS A 257 21.79 -17.66 -2.46
N GLU A 258 22.61 -16.73 -2.95
CA GLU A 258 24.01 -16.63 -2.54
C GLU A 258 24.14 -16.13 -1.09
N LYS A 259 23.30 -15.18 -0.67
CA LYS A 259 23.26 -14.68 0.70
C LYS A 259 22.87 -15.79 1.69
N GLN A 260 21.82 -16.55 1.41
CA GLN A 260 21.38 -17.67 2.25
C GLN A 260 22.49 -18.72 2.41
N LYS A 261 23.19 -19.09 1.32
CA LYS A 261 24.32 -20.02 1.38
C LYS A 261 25.48 -19.49 2.23
N ARG A 262 25.72 -18.18 2.22
CA ARG A 262 26.77 -17.56 3.02
C ARG A 262 26.39 -17.54 4.50
N GLU A 263 25.16 -17.18 4.82
CA GLU A 263 24.63 -17.20 6.19
C GLU A 263 24.68 -18.62 6.77
N GLU A 264 24.27 -19.64 6.02
CA GLU A 264 24.35 -21.05 6.44
C GLU A 264 25.80 -21.51 6.71
N LYS A 265 26.76 -21.04 5.89
CA LYS A 265 28.17 -21.35 6.09
C LYS A 265 28.74 -20.66 7.34
N GLU A 266 28.40 -19.39 7.55
CA GLU A 266 28.82 -18.62 8.73
C GLU A 266 28.21 -19.17 10.03
N GLU A 267 26.99 -19.71 9.97
CA GLU A 267 26.36 -20.40 11.10
C GLU A 267 27.08 -21.73 11.42
N LYS A 268 27.39 -22.53 10.40
CA LYS A 268 28.17 -23.78 10.56
C LYS A 268 29.56 -23.54 11.13
N GLU A 269 30.22 -22.45 10.75
CA GLU A 269 31.52 -22.07 11.31
C GLU A 269 31.41 -21.62 12.78
N ARG A 270 30.38 -20.83 13.12
CA ARG A 270 30.09 -20.45 14.52
C ARG A 270 29.83 -21.66 15.42
N GLN A 271 28.98 -22.59 14.99
CA GLN A 271 28.68 -23.81 15.76
C GLN A 271 29.95 -24.64 16.02
N LYS A 272 30.84 -24.77 15.03
CA LYS A 272 32.13 -25.47 15.21
C LYS A 272 33.06 -24.77 16.19
N GLN A 273 33.06 -23.43 16.19
CA GLN A 273 33.87 -22.66 17.13
C GLN A 273 33.34 -22.80 18.55
N GLU A 274 32.02 -22.69 18.74
CA GLU A 274 31.36 -22.90 20.04
C GLU A 274 31.66 -24.30 20.60
N GLU A 275 31.55 -25.35 19.78
CA GLU A 275 31.86 -26.73 20.20
C GLU A 275 33.34 -26.89 20.61
N LYS A 276 34.26 -26.17 19.94
CA LYS A 276 35.68 -26.19 20.29
C LYS A 276 35.94 -25.47 21.61
N GLU A 277 35.33 -24.31 21.81
CA GLU A 277 35.43 -23.54 23.05
C GLU A 277 34.85 -24.31 24.25
N GLU A 278 33.73 -25.02 24.05
CA GLU A 278 33.14 -25.87 25.07
C GLU A 278 34.08 -27.02 25.47
N LYS A 279 34.68 -27.71 24.49
CA LYS A 279 35.68 -28.76 24.75
C LYS A 279 36.91 -28.24 25.49
N GLU A 280 37.34 -27.01 25.22
CA GLU A 280 38.45 -26.38 25.94
C GLU A 280 38.06 -26.05 27.39
N ARG A 281 36.87 -25.50 27.63
CA ARG A 281 36.35 -25.26 28.99
C ARG A 281 36.26 -26.55 29.79
N GLN A 282 35.68 -27.62 29.22
CA GLN A 282 35.58 -28.91 29.90
C GLN A 282 36.96 -29.47 30.31
N LYS A 283 37.97 -29.36 29.42
CA LYS A 283 39.35 -29.76 29.74
C LYS A 283 39.97 -28.93 30.86
N GLN A 284 39.66 -27.63 30.91
CA GLN A 284 40.17 -26.75 31.95
C GLN A 284 39.53 -27.06 33.30
N GLU A 285 38.21 -27.25 33.33
CA GLU A 285 37.48 -27.69 34.53
C GLU A 285 37.99 -29.04 35.07
N GLU A 286 38.29 -30.01 34.19
CA GLU A 286 38.88 -31.28 34.61
C GLU A 286 40.28 -31.12 35.22
N LYS A 287 41.09 -30.20 34.67
CA LYS A 287 42.42 -29.91 35.24
C LYS A 287 42.29 -29.27 36.61
N GLU A 288 41.40 -28.29 36.77
CA GLU A 288 41.15 -27.62 38.04
C GLU A 288 40.66 -28.61 39.10
N LYS A 289 39.69 -29.48 38.77
CA LYS A 289 39.24 -30.56 39.66
C LYS A 289 40.36 -31.52 40.05
N LYS A 290 41.28 -31.85 39.13
CA LYS A 290 42.45 -32.70 39.44
C LYS A 290 43.44 -32.00 40.36
N GLU A 291 43.65 -30.70 40.20
CA GLU A 291 44.52 -29.93 41.10
C GLU A 291 43.90 -29.77 42.49
N GLU A 292 42.60 -29.53 42.56
CA GLU A 292 41.85 -29.44 43.82
C GLU A 292 41.96 -30.74 44.62
N ARG A 293 41.68 -31.91 43.99
CA ARG A 293 41.87 -33.23 44.63
C ARG A 293 43.29 -33.46 45.13
N LYS A 294 44.31 -32.98 44.41
CA LYS A 294 45.71 -33.08 44.85
C LYS A 294 45.99 -32.21 46.08
N ARG A 295 45.39 -31.01 46.15
CA ARG A 295 45.50 -30.12 47.31
C ARG A 295 44.81 -30.75 48.53
N GLU A 296 43.58 -31.22 48.36
CA GLU A 296 42.81 -31.91 49.41
C GLU A 296 43.57 -33.12 49.98
N ASN A 297 44.08 -34.01 49.11
CA ASN A 297 44.88 -35.16 49.54
C ASN A 297 46.14 -34.74 50.32
N LYS A 298 46.81 -33.65 49.89
CA LYS A 298 48.01 -33.16 50.58
C LYS A 298 47.66 -32.59 51.96
N GLU A 299 46.53 -31.92 52.10
CA GLU A 299 46.03 -31.45 53.40
C GLU A 299 45.65 -32.61 54.32
N GLU A 300 44.96 -33.62 53.80
CA GLU A 300 44.58 -34.81 54.57
C GLU A 300 45.82 -35.57 55.09
N ILE A 301 46.85 -35.70 54.27
CA ILE A 301 48.13 -36.31 54.68
C ILE A 301 48.79 -35.47 55.78
N LYS A 302 48.83 -34.13 55.65
CA LYS A 302 49.38 -33.24 56.68
C LYS A 302 48.62 -33.39 58.00
N GLU A 303 47.29 -33.43 57.96
CA GLU A 303 46.46 -33.66 59.15
C GLU A 303 46.79 -34.99 59.83
N LYS A 304 46.88 -36.08 59.05
CA LYS A 304 47.21 -37.42 59.57
C LYS A 304 48.58 -37.44 60.25
N ILE A 305 49.58 -36.78 59.67
CA ILE A 305 50.92 -36.66 60.27
C ILE A 305 50.85 -35.87 61.58
N LEU A 306 50.12 -34.74 61.61
CA LEU A 306 49.98 -33.91 62.80
C LEU A 306 49.26 -34.66 63.94
N LYS A 307 48.20 -35.41 63.62
CA LYS A 307 47.49 -36.26 64.59
C LYS A 307 48.41 -37.35 65.16
N LYS A 308 49.22 -38.01 64.33
CA LYS A 308 50.18 -39.04 64.76
C LYS A 308 51.30 -38.49 65.65
N ALA A 309 51.81 -37.29 65.35
CA ALA A 309 52.80 -36.60 66.17
C ALA A 309 52.25 -36.22 67.56
N LYS A 310 51.00 -35.75 67.61
CA LYS A 310 50.30 -35.45 68.88
C LYS A 310 50.00 -36.71 69.71
N GLY A 311 49.70 -37.84 69.07
CA GLY A 311 49.48 -39.13 69.75
C GLY A 311 50.74 -39.70 70.40
N LYS A 312 51.89 -39.66 69.71
CA LYS A 312 53.18 -40.15 70.24
C LYS A 312 53.68 -39.36 71.46
N ASN A 313 53.38 -38.06 71.55
CA ASN A 313 53.74 -37.25 72.71
C ASN A 313 52.89 -37.54 73.97
N LYS A 314 51.82 -38.33 73.86
CA LYS A 314 50.98 -38.74 75.00
C LYS A 314 51.42 -40.06 75.65
N GLU A 315 52.26 -40.86 75.00
CA GLU A 315 52.77 -42.14 75.52
C GLU A 315 54.15 -42.03 76.21
N ILE A 316 54.75 -40.83 76.27
CA ILE A 316 56.08 -40.58 76.87
C ILE A 316 55.96 -39.79 78.21
N LYS A 317 54.80 -39.79 78.85
CA LYS A 317 54.61 -39.26 80.22
C LYS A 317 54.04 -40.33 81.12
#